data_AF-A0A2D8CJQ1-F1
#
_entry.id   AF-A0A2D8CJQ1-F1
#
_cell.length_a   1.000
_cell.length_b   1.000
_cell.length_c   1.000
_cell.angle_alpha   90.00
_cell.angle_beta   90.00
_cell.angle_gamma   90.00
#
_symmetry.space_group_name_H-M   'P 1'
#
loop_
_entity.id
_entity.type
_entity.pdbx_description
1 polymer ?
#
loop_
_entity_poly.entity_id
_entity_poly.type
_entity_poly.pdbx_seq_one_letter_code
_entity_poly.pdbx_strand_id
1 'polypeptide(L)'
;RETVVKEFGQFLQNNQLSSNQIQFIEQMIEFYTEKGHLDVANLYEPPFDFIDEDGLDGVFDNNAKVIDLLVEKVRTLNEIKVG
;
A
#
# COMPACT_ATOMS: atom_id res chain seq x y z
N ARG A 1 12.38 1.11 -8.38
CA ARG A 1 11.27 0.28 -8.91
C ARG A 1 11.35 -1.14 -8.35
N GLU A 2 12.46 -1.85 -8.55
CA GLU A 2 12.66 -3.23 -8.07
C GLU A 2 12.49 -3.40 -6.56
N THR A 3 13.00 -2.47 -5.75
CA THR A 3 12.84 -2.50 -4.28
C THR A 3 11.39 -2.49 -3.84
N VAL A 4 10.55 -1.62 -4.44
CA VAL A 4 9.12 -1.52 -4.10
C VAL A 4 8.40 -2.84 -4.38
N VAL A 5 8.59 -3.39 -5.58
CA VAL A 5 7.97 -4.67 -5.98
C VAL A 5 8.42 -5.81 -5.05
N LYS A 6 9.70 -5.86 -4.69
CA LYS A 6 10.23 -6.86 -3.76
C LYS A 6 9.61 -6.73 -2.37
N GLU A 7 9.59 -5.51 -1.83
CA GLU A 7 9.11 -5.23 -0.47
C GLU A 7 7.62 -5.49 -0.29
N PHE A 8 6.80 -5.15 -1.30
CA PHE A 8 5.37 -5.47 -1.29
C PHE A 8 5.09 -6.92 -1.70
N GLY A 9 5.88 -7.51 -2.59
CA GLY A 9 5.75 -8.94 -2.94
C GLY A 9 5.99 -9.86 -1.75
N GLN A 10 6.96 -9.52 -0.88
CA GLN A 10 7.15 -10.23 0.39
C GLN A 10 5.99 -10.01 1.36
N PHE A 11 5.43 -8.80 1.39
CA PHE A 11 4.27 -8.49 2.22
C PHE A 11 3.04 -9.33 1.82
N LEU A 12 2.78 -9.47 0.52
CA LEU A 12 1.70 -10.30 -0.03
C LEU A 12 1.88 -11.79 0.31
N GLN A 13 3.12 -12.31 0.31
CA GLN A 13 3.38 -13.72 0.63
C GLN A 13 3.21 -14.05 2.12
N ASN A 14 3.47 -13.08 3.00
CA ASN A 14 3.47 -13.29 4.44
C ASN A 14 2.11 -13.08 5.11
N ASN A 15 1.10 -12.58 4.38
CA ASN A 15 -0.23 -12.28 4.90
C ASN A 15 -1.31 -13.03 4.12
N GLN A 16 -2.33 -13.50 4.83
CA GLN A 16 -3.54 -14.02 4.19
C GLN A 16 -4.46 -12.85 3.88
N LEU A 17 -4.49 -12.45 2.61
CA LEU A 17 -5.22 -11.27 2.14
C LEU A 17 -6.40 -11.66 1.25
N SER A 18 -7.46 -10.86 1.30
CA SER A 18 -8.58 -10.96 0.36
C SER A 18 -8.19 -10.44 -1.03
N SER A 19 -9.01 -10.74 -2.05
CA SER A 19 -8.81 -10.19 -3.39
C SER A 19 -8.76 -8.67 -3.42
N ASN A 20 -9.63 -7.99 -2.65
CA ASN A 20 -9.66 -6.54 -2.54
C ASN A 20 -8.37 -5.99 -1.91
N GLN A 21 -7.87 -6.65 -0.86
CA GLN A 21 -6.63 -6.27 -0.18
C GLN A 21 -5.40 -6.46 -1.08
N ILE A 22 -5.37 -7.54 -1.87
CA ILE A 22 -4.31 -7.77 -2.86
C ILE A 22 -4.35 -6.67 -3.93
N GLN A 23 -5.53 -6.39 -4.48
CA GLN A 23 -5.71 -5.35 -5.50
C GLN A 23 -5.29 -3.97 -4.99
N PHE A 24 -5.58 -3.63 -3.73
CA PHE A 24 -5.15 -2.38 -3.13
C PHE A 24 -3.62 -2.27 -3.09
N ILE A 25 -2.93 -3.33 -2.68
CA ILE A 25 -1.45 -3.35 -2.63
C ILE A 25 -0.85 -3.30 -4.03
N GLU A 26 -1.45 -3.97 -5.02
CA GLU A 26 -1.03 -3.88 -6.42
C GLU A 26 -1.12 -2.43 -6.93
N GLN A 27 -2.21 -1.72 -6.61
CA GLN A 27 -2.34 -0.29 -6.93
C GLN A 27 -1.26 0.56 -6.24
N MET A 28 -0.91 0.26 -4.98
CA MET A 28 0.20 0.95 -4.29
C MET A 28 1.51 0.75 -5.05
N ILE A 29 1.82 -0.48 -5.47
CA ILE A 29 3.02 -0.80 -6.26
C ILE A 29 3.01 0.02 -7.55
N GLU A 30 1.93 -0.03 -8.32
CA GLU A 30 1.77 0.71 -9.58
C GLU A 30 2.01 2.20 -9.37
N PHE A 31 1.32 2.82 -8.41
CA PHE A 31 1.46 4.23 -8.08
C PHE A 31 2.91 4.61 -7.74
N TYR A 32 3.56 3.80 -6.90
CA TYR A 32 4.98 3.98 -6.57
C TYR A 32 5.92 3.84 -7.78
N THR A 33 5.60 2.96 -8.72
CA THR A 33 6.40 2.76 -9.93
C THR A 33 6.22 3.88 -10.95
N GLU A 34 5.03 4.49 -11.02
CA GLU A 34 4.71 5.57 -11.95
C GLU A 34 5.08 6.95 -11.43
N LYS A 35 4.65 7.28 -10.20
CA LYS A 35 4.80 8.63 -9.61
C LYS A 35 6.08 8.82 -8.84
N GLY A 36 6.78 7.73 -8.55
CA GLY A 36 8.03 7.78 -7.81
C GLY A 36 7.87 7.98 -6.30
N HIS A 37 6.68 8.30 -5.79
CA HIS A 37 6.38 8.43 -4.36
C HIS A 37 4.90 8.09 -4.12
N LEU A 38 4.54 7.83 -2.87
CA LEU A 38 3.15 7.64 -2.42
C LEU A 38 3.09 8.17 -1.00
N ASP A 39 2.25 9.16 -0.74
CA ASP A 39 2.03 9.64 0.63
C ASP A 39 0.91 8.85 1.29
N VAL A 40 0.96 8.75 2.62
CA VAL A 40 -0.08 8.05 3.40
C VAL A 40 -1.47 8.64 3.11
N ALA A 41 -1.56 9.96 2.92
CA ALA A 41 -2.81 10.62 2.57
C ALA A 41 -3.38 10.15 1.22
N ASN A 42 -2.55 9.74 0.25
CA ASN A 42 -3.04 9.23 -1.03
C ASN A 42 -3.83 7.93 -0.88
N LEU A 43 -3.60 7.16 0.19
CA LEU A 43 -4.29 5.89 0.43
C LEU A 43 -5.77 6.05 0.81
N TYR A 44 -6.24 7.28 0.92
CA TYR A 44 -7.61 7.68 1.26
C TYR A 44 -8.26 8.56 0.18
N GLU A 45 -7.63 8.66 -0.99
CA GLU A 45 -8.06 9.51 -2.10
C GLU A 45 -8.08 8.67 -3.40
N PRO A 46 -8.77 9.13 -4.46
CA PRO A 46 -8.75 8.44 -5.75
C PRO A 46 -7.32 8.22 -6.25
N PRO A 47 -6.97 6.99 -6.71
CA PRO A 47 -7.85 5.85 -6.99
C PRO A 47 -8.08 4.85 -5.84
N PHE A 48 -7.51 5.09 -4.65
CA PHE A 48 -7.49 4.11 -3.54
C PHE A 48 -8.85 3.99 -2.82
N ASP A 49 -9.69 5.01 -2.93
CA ASP A 49 -11.07 5.01 -2.42
C ASP A 49 -12.07 4.27 -3.31
N PHE A 50 -11.62 3.71 -4.45
CA PHE A 50 -12.52 3.01 -5.39
C PHE A 50 -12.90 1.60 -4.93
N ILE A 51 -12.03 0.94 -4.16
CA ILE A 51 -12.34 -0.39 -3.61
C ILE A 51 -13.26 -0.25 -2.40
N ASP A 52 -12.97 0.74 -1.56
CA ASP A 52 -13.74 1.10 -0.38
C ASP A 52 -13.61 2.61 -0.14
N GLU A 53 -14.70 3.28 0.24
CA GLU A 53 -14.73 4.75 0.40
C GLU A 53 -13.84 5.24 1.55
N ASP A 54 -13.56 4.38 2.54
CA ASP A 54 -12.63 4.66 3.63
C ASP A 54 -11.16 4.31 3.26
N GLY A 55 -10.90 3.95 2.00
CA GLY A 55 -9.57 3.67 1.46
C GLY A 55 -8.86 2.54 2.21
N LEU A 56 -7.63 2.79 2.66
CA LEU A 56 -6.84 1.81 3.42
C LEU A 56 -7.60 1.23 4.62
N ASP A 57 -8.27 2.09 5.39
CA ASP A 57 -8.92 1.66 6.64
C ASP A 57 -10.16 0.81 6.35
N GLY A 58 -10.90 1.12 5.27
CA GLY A 58 -12.03 0.30 4.84
C GLY A 58 -11.61 -1.06 4.28
N VAL A 59 -10.59 -1.09 3.41
CA VAL A 59 -10.11 -2.34 2.80
C VAL A 59 -9.48 -3.31 3.81
N PHE A 60 -8.94 -2.79 4.91
CA PHE A 60 -8.25 -3.55 5.96
C PHE A 60 -8.90 -3.40 7.35
N ASP A 61 -10.20 -3.10 7.40
CA ASP A 61 -11.00 -2.89 8.62
C ASP A 61 -10.86 -4.00 9.66
N ASN A 62 -10.72 -5.24 9.17
CA ASN A 62 -10.59 -6.45 9.94
C ASN A 62 -9.18 -6.72 10.49
N ASN A 63 -8.19 -5.87 10.14
CA ASN A 63 -6.79 -6.10 10.47
C ASN A 63 -5.98 -4.79 10.64
N ALA A 64 -6.22 -4.11 11.77
CA ALA A 64 -5.49 -2.89 12.15
C ALA A 64 -3.96 -3.03 12.13
N LYS A 65 -3.41 -4.21 12.43
CA LYS A 65 -1.96 -4.44 12.36
C LYS A 65 -1.42 -4.31 10.94
N VAL A 66 -2.19 -4.74 9.95
CA VAL A 66 -1.80 -4.61 8.54
C VAL A 66 -1.82 -3.16 8.10
N ILE A 67 -2.79 -2.38 8.56
CA ILE A 67 -2.86 -0.93 8.32
C ILE A 67 -1.58 -0.26 8.83
N ASP A 68 -1.22 -0.48 10.09
CA ASP A 68 0.00 0.09 10.69
C ASP A 68 1.27 -0.28 9.89
N LEU A 69 1.40 -1.55 9.51
CA LEU A 69 2.54 -2.04 8.73
C LEU A 69 2.62 -1.43 7.33
N LEU A 70 1.48 -1.23 6.66
CA LEU A 70 1.44 -0.60 5.34
C LEU A 70 1.81 0.88 5.42
N VAL A 71 1.31 1.60 6.43
CA VAL A 71 1.66 3.01 6.69
C VAL A 71 3.16 3.15 6.98
N GLU A 72 3.73 2.28 7.81
CA GLU A 72 5.17 2.26 8.10
C GLU A 72 6.01 1.96 6.85
N LYS A 73 5.58 0.99 6.05
CA LYS A 73 6.26 0.63 4.79
C LYS A 73 6.25 1.78 3.81
N VAL A 74 5.14 2.51 3.70
CA VAL A 74 5.02 3.70 2.85
C VAL A 74 6.03 4.78 3.26
N ARG A 75 6.11 5.08 4.57
CA ARG A 75 7.09 6.04 5.10
C ARG A 75 8.52 5.62 4.81
N THR A 76 8.87 4.38 5.11
CA THR A 76 10.21 3.82 4.88
C THR A 76 10.61 3.87 3.40
N LEU A 77 9.70 3.49 2.49
CA LEU A 77 9.97 3.51 1.05
C LEU A 77 10.17 4.93 0.49
N ASN A 78 9.48 5.93 1.06
CA ASN A 78 9.68 7.33 0.70
C ASN A 78 11.06 7.82 1.15
N GLU A 79 11.52 7.44 2.35
CA GLU A 79 12.85 7.81 2.85
C GLU A 79 13.99 7.23 1.98
N ILE A 80 13.84 5.99 1.50
CA ILE A 80 14.84 5.34 0.64
C ILE A 80 15.02 6.09 -0.70
N LYS A 81 13.98 6.72 -1.23
CA LYS A 81 14.06 7.44 -2.52
C LYS A 81 14.55 8.89 -2.41
N VAL A 82 14.60 9.45 -1.21
CA VAL A 82 15.14 10.80 -0.96
C VAL A 82 16.67 10.75 -0.71
N GLY A 83 17.27 9.55 -0.68
CA GLY A 83 18.72 9.32 -0.59
C GLY A 83 19.41 9.10 -1.94
#